data_AF-A0A2G4SN40-F1
#
_entry.id   AF-A0A2G4SN40-F1
#
_cell.length_a   1.000
_cell.length_b   1.000
_cell.length_c   1.000
_cell.angle_alpha   90.00
_cell.angle_beta   90.00
_cell.angle_gamma   90.00
#
_symmetry.space_group_name_H-M   'P 1'
#
loop_
_entity.id
_entity.type
_entity.pdbx_description
1 polymer ?
#
loop_
_entity_poly.entity_id
_entity_poly.type
_entity_poly.pdbx_seq_one_letter_code
_entity_poly.pdbx_strand_id
1 'polypeptide(L)'
;MGQKIISKAYISNSVALGFEDFKAEHPSIVFSLKDNPIKGYSDALSAACVVLATTYLNHIVENFQRRVIYYLTVRLAIIYPDKPKGLLHKLADDFCWQILINGEPKWLIQYFDLVSTQNIAQILPICIGLQARLSIPPTVKYLAASPAKFVPALAVIISELEEFCNERKDDKAKMPRCFSLMPTPSMHWRYISINAKALQAITKHKSDGTYEGNVNLFYSIFNFKKFGYESLDKILESQNKFTCCIQTDGFGACFVFSRKAKEEKGTIQLGLEGFSDREVQEWFQPCTVDLGRTHVFTATIQHEGGNLETRRCSEKERQCYNGAKRRACQIEKLKLRAGIKTIETGYPSEKTVDMEKTNAYVADALISIPRLFRFYDEWPALFRFYDYQGRQRSNAEIANILINGGKKYNKAKQNRKQREKKRKKKQENSQM
;
A
#
# COMPACT_ATOMS: atom_id res chain seq x y z
N MET A 1 20.14 4.90 44.84
CA MET A 1 19.44 3.87 45.62
C MET A 1 18.11 4.47 46.03
N GLY A 2 16.93 4.04 45.61
CA GLY A 2 16.52 2.77 45.04
C GLY A 2 15.18 2.48 45.71
N GLN A 3 14.08 2.57 44.99
CA GLN A 3 12.89 1.80 45.34
C GLN A 3 12.11 1.46 44.07
N LYS A 4 12.40 0.25 43.63
CA LYS A 4 11.55 -0.64 42.85
C LYS A 4 10.13 -0.60 43.42
N ILE A 5 9.13 -0.28 42.59
CA ILE A 5 7.76 -0.72 42.85
C ILE A 5 7.58 -2.01 42.06
N ILE A 6 7.66 -3.13 42.78
CA ILE A 6 7.35 -4.47 42.30
C ILE A 6 5.86 -4.73 42.61
N SER A 7 5.24 -5.42 41.65
CA SER A 7 3.84 -5.85 41.55
C SER A 7 3.17 -6.38 42.83
N LYS A 8 1.85 -6.14 42.94
CA LYS A 8 0.80 -7.17 42.75
C LYS A 8 -0.57 -6.64 43.21
N ALA A 9 -1.55 -6.67 42.31
CA ALA A 9 -2.75 -7.50 42.47
C ALA A 9 -3.53 -7.47 41.14
N TYR A 10 -3.77 -8.66 40.59
CA TYR A 10 -4.65 -8.89 39.45
C TYR A 10 -6.09 -8.50 39.79
N ILE A 11 -6.82 -7.91 38.84
CA ILE A 11 -8.26 -8.10 38.72
C ILE A 11 -8.58 -8.59 37.30
N SER A 12 -9.52 -9.52 37.30
CA SER A 12 -9.89 -10.51 36.30
C SER A 12 -10.40 -9.98 34.96
N ASN A 13 -10.21 -10.85 33.96
CA ASN A 13 -10.90 -10.88 32.68
C ASN A 13 -12.39 -10.48 32.74
N SER A 14 -12.72 -9.37 32.11
CA SER A 14 -13.96 -9.22 31.34
C SER A 14 -13.70 -8.20 30.23
N VAL A 15 -13.20 -8.70 29.11
CA VAL A 15 -13.11 -7.98 27.85
C VAL A 15 -14.52 -7.52 27.47
N ALA A 16 -14.64 -6.20 27.28
CA ALA A 16 -15.80 -5.43 26.82
C ALA A 16 -16.88 -5.08 27.86
N LEU A 17 -16.72 -3.92 28.51
CA LEU A 17 -17.84 -3.07 28.94
C LEU A 17 -17.47 -1.59 28.71
N GLY A 18 -18.33 -0.87 27.97
CA GLY A 18 -18.46 0.59 27.94
C GLY A 18 -17.29 1.45 27.46
N PHE A 19 -17.44 2.11 26.30
CA PHE A 19 -16.62 3.30 25.96
C PHE A 19 -16.73 4.41 27.02
N GLU A 20 -17.82 4.44 27.80
CA GLU A 20 -18.02 5.38 28.90
C GLU A 20 -17.15 5.06 30.13
N ASP A 21 -16.90 3.78 30.42
CA ASP A 21 -16.03 3.36 31.53
C ASP A 21 -14.57 3.73 31.22
N PHE A 22 -14.15 3.58 29.97
CA PHE A 22 -12.84 4.02 29.47
C PHE A 22 -12.64 5.55 29.56
N LYS A 23 -13.69 6.35 29.31
CA LYS A 23 -13.63 7.82 29.47
C LYS A 23 -13.48 8.23 30.94
N ALA A 24 -14.15 7.52 31.85
CA ALA A 24 -14.09 7.81 33.27
C ALA A 24 -12.69 7.52 33.84
N GLU A 25 -12.03 6.48 33.35
CA GLU A 25 -10.69 6.07 33.77
C GLU A 25 -9.56 6.94 33.17
N HIS A 26 -9.80 7.54 31.99
CA HIS A 26 -8.82 8.38 31.28
C HIS A 26 -9.39 9.75 30.85
N PRO A 27 -9.72 10.64 31.81
CA PRO A 27 -10.38 11.91 31.52
C PRO A 27 -9.54 12.87 30.67
N SER A 28 -8.21 12.73 30.66
CA SER A 28 -7.30 13.51 29.81
C SER A 28 -7.35 13.15 28.32
N ILE A 29 -7.94 12.00 27.96
CA ILE A 29 -8.14 11.57 26.57
C ILE A 29 -9.39 12.22 25.97
N VAL A 30 -10.32 12.70 26.81
CA VAL A 30 -11.59 13.28 26.37
C VAL A 30 -11.40 14.75 26.00
N PHE A 31 -11.44 15.02 24.69
CA PHE A 31 -11.58 16.38 24.18
C PHE A 31 -12.98 16.92 24.56
N SER A 32 -13.05 17.96 25.41
CA SER A 32 -14.33 18.56 25.80
C SER A 32 -14.89 19.45 24.68
N LEU A 33 -15.91 18.95 23.99
CA LEU A 33 -16.71 19.71 23.01
C LEU A 33 -17.50 20.85 23.64
N LYS A 34 -17.74 20.79 24.95
CA LYS A 34 -18.46 21.82 25.69
C LYS A 34 -17.63 23.09 25.79
N ASP A 35 -16.32 22.94 25.97
CA ASP A 35 -15.40 24.06 26.15
C ASP A 35 -14.84 24.58 24.81
N ASN A 36 -14.87 23.75 23.76
CA ASN A 36 -14.43 24.12 22.40
C ASN A 36 -15.38 23.55 21.32
N PRO A 37 -16.57 24.15 21.12
CA PRO A 37 -17.55 23.64 20.18
C PRO A 37 -17.10 23.84 18.73
N ILE A 38 -16.76 22.74 18.05
CA ILE A 38 -16.50 22.73 16.61
C ILE A 38 -17.84 22.52 15.90
N LYS A 39 -18.30 23.52 15.12
CA LYS A 39 -19.50 23.38 14.28
C LYS A 39 -19.32 22.21 13.30
N GLY A 40 -20.27 21.27 13.28
CA GLY A 40 -20.23 20.08 12.40
C GLY A 40 -19.35 18.93 12.93
N TYR A 41 -18.94 18.96 14.20
CA TYR A 41 -18.14 17.89 14.81
C TYR A 41 -18.82 16.51 14.77
N SER A 42 -20.14 16.46 14.99
CA SER A 42 -20.91 15.22 14.90
C SER A 42 -20.74 14.55 13.54
N ASP A 43 -20.81 15.33 12.46
CA ASP A 43 -20.69 14.82 11.09
C ASP A 43 -19.27 14.34 10.81
N ALA A 44 -18.26 15.06 11.32
CA ALA A 44 -16.86 14.66 11.22
C ALA A 44 -16.58 13.36 11.99
N LEU A 45 -17.13 13.22 13.20
CA LEU A 45 -17.01 12.01 14.01
C LEU A 45 -17.74 10.83 13.34
N SER A 46 -18.97 11.02 12.89
CA SER A 46 -19.72 9.99 12.14
C SER A 46 -18.98 9.55 10.89
N ALA A 47 -18.40 10.49 10.13
CA ALA A 47 -17.57 10.17 8.96
C ALA A 47 -16.32 9.36 9.35
N ALA A 48 -15.64 9.72 10.45
CA ALA A 48 -14.49 8.97 10.96
C ALA A 48 -14.88 7.54 11.37
N CYS A 49 -16.02 7.36 12.06
CA CYS A 49 -16.56 6.05 12.43
C CYS A 49 -16.88 5.20 11.19
N VAL A 50 -17.51 5.80 10.16
CA VAL A 50 -17.80 5.10 8.89
C VAL A 50 -16.51 4.68 8.19
N VAL A 51 -15.49 5.53 8.15
CA VAL A 51 -14.18 5.20 7.56
C VAL A 51 -13.52 4.05 8.33
N LEU A 52 -13.56 4.09 9.67
CA LEU A 52 -13.02 3.02 10.50
C LEU A 52 -13.76 1.70 10.25
N ALA A 53 -15.09 1.70 10.32
CA ALA A 53 -15.91 0.51 10.08
C ALA A 53 -15.65 -0.08 8.68
N THR A 54 -15.58 0.77 7.66
CA THR A 54 -15.26 0.36 6.28
C THR A 54 -13.85 -0.23 6.19
N THR A 55 -12.87 0.33 6.92
CA THR A 55 -11.50 -0.19 6.94
C THR A 55 -11.44 -1.59 7.54
N TYR A 56 -12.16 -1.83 8.64
CA TYR A 56 -12.23 -3.16 9.28
C TYR A 56 -12.95 -4.17 8.39
N LEU A 57 -14.05 -3.75 7.77
CA LEU A 57 -14.78 -4.57 6.81
C LEU A 57 -13.88 -5.00 5.66
N ASN A 58 -13.23 -4.04 5.00
CA ASN A 58 -12.35 -4.31 3.86
C ASN A 58 -11.16 -5.18 4.28
N HIS A 59 -10.58 -4.94 5.46
CA HIS A 59 -9.48 -5.75 5.97
C HIS A 59 -9.85 -7.23 6.09
N ILE A 60 -11.07 -7.54 6.51
CA ILE A 60 -11.57 -8.92 6.56
C ILE A 60 -11.88 -9.41 5.14
N VAL A 61 -12.76 -8.73 4.41
CA VAL A 61 -13.26 -9.16 3.09
C VAL A 61 -12.13 -9.40 2.10
N GLU A 62 -11.18 -8.47 1.98
CA GLU A 62 -10.10 -8.54 1.00
C GLU A 62 -9.02 -9.56 1.35
N ASN A 63 -8.83 -9.87 2.64
CA ASN A 63 -7.72 -10.72 3.09
C ASN A 63 -8.15 -12.11 3.56
N PHE A 64 -9.44 -12.37 3.78
CA PHE A 64 -9.92 -13.62 4.39
C PHE A 64 -9.46 -14.85 3.61
N GLN A 65 -9.84 -14.96 2.33
CA GLN A 65 -9.47 -16.09 1.48
C GLN A 65 -7.95 -16.27 1.43
N ARG A 66 -7.20 -15.19 1.20
CA ARG A 66 -5.74 -15.22 1.13
C ARG A 66 -5.10 -15.76 2.42
N ARG A 67 -5.62 -15.37 3.59
CA ARG A 67 -5.14 -15.82 4.90
C ARG A 67 -5.45 -17.30 5.14
N VAL A 68 -6.65 -17.74 4.79
CA VAL A 68 -7.07 -19.15 4.91
C VAL A 68 -6.23 -20.03 3.98
N ILE A 69 -6.09 -19.66 2.70
CA ILE A 69 -5.25 -20.40 1.73
C ILE A 69 -3.79 -20.44 2.21
N TYR A 70 -3.27 -19.33 2.74
CA TYR A 70 -1.91 -19.30 3.29
C TYR A 70 -1.75 -20.30 4.44
N TYR A 71 -2.67 -20.29 5.41
CA TYR A 71 -2.68 -21.22 6.53
C TYR A 71 -2.79 -22.68 6.06
N LEU A 72 -3.72 -22.98 5.15
CA LEU A 72 -3.88 -24.32 4.56
C LEU A 72 -2.60 -24.76 3.86
N THR A 73 -1.92 -23.86 3.13
CA THR A 73 -0.62 -24.15 2.50
C THR A 73 0.44 -24.51 3.54
N VAL A 74 0.48 -23.84 4.69
CA VAL A 74 1.40 -24.16 5.79
C VAL A 74 1.08 -25.55 6.36
N ARG A 75 -0.19 -25.86 6.60
CA ARG A 75 -0.63 -27.19 7.08
C ARG A 75 -0.29 -28.30 6.08
N LEU A 76 -0.55 -28.07 4.79
CA LEU A 76 -0.23 -29.02 3.72
C LEU A 76 1.28 -29.24 3.59
N ALA A 77 2.11 -28.23 3.86
CA ALA A 77 3.57 -28.40 3.86
C ALA A 77 4.09 -29.28 5.01
N ILE A 78 3.29 -29.48 6.06
CA ILE A 78 3.58 -30.43 7.14
C ILE A 78 3.26 -31.86 6.67
N ILE A 79 2.13 -32.04 5.98
CA ILE A 79 1.69 -33.34 5.44
C ILE A 79 2.57 -33.78 4.26
N TYR A 80 2.99 -32.84 3.42
CA TYR A 80 3.75 -33.08 2.19
C TYR A 80 5.04 -32.25 2.17
N PRO A 81 6.05 -32.59 3.01
CA PRO A 81 7.28 -31.80 3.15
C PRO A 81 8.10 -31.73 1.85
N ASP A 82 8.02 -32.75 0.99
CA ASP A 82 8.80 -32.85 -0.24
C ASP A 82 8.18 -32.10 -1.43
N LYS A 83 6.98 -31.55 -1.28
CA LYS A 83 6.25 -30.92 -2.39
C LYS A 83 6.55 -29.41 -2.47
N PRO A 84 6.67 -28.85 -3.68
CA PRO A 84 6.97 -27.43 -3.83
C PRO A 84 5.80 -26.56 -3.35
N LYS A 85 6.11 -25.47 -2.64
CA LYS A 85 5.11 -24.56 -2.06
C LYS A 85 4.07 -24.03 -3.06
N GLY A 86 4.47 -23.79 -4.31
CA GLY A 86 3.55 -23.35 -5.37
C GLY A 86 2.48 -24.39 -5.71
N LEU A 87 2.82 -25.68 -5.64
CA LEU A 87 1.87 -26.78 -5.84
C LEU A 87 0.92 -26.89 -4.64
N LEU A 88 1.46 -26.80 -3.41
CA LEU A 88 0.65 -26.82 -2.19
C LEU A 88 -0.34 -25.66 -2.11
N HIS A 89 0.06 -24.48 -2.58
CA HIS A 89 -0.84 -23.34 -2.70
C HIS A 89 -1.99 -23.61 -3.68
N LYS A 90 -1.70 -24.22 -4.83
CA LYS A 90 -2.76 -24.61 -5.78
C LYS A 90 -3.70 -25.66 -5.16
N LEU A 91 -3.17 -26.65 -4.46
CA LEU A 91 -4.00 -27.63 -3.76
C LEU A 91 -4.88 -26.97 -2.67
N ALA A 92 -4.35 -25.99 -1.93
CA ALA A 92 -5.12 -25.24 -0.95
C ALA A 92 -6.28 -24.46 -1.58
N ASP A 93 -6.10 -23.89 -2.77
CA ASP A 93 -7.11 -23.09 -3.48
C ASP A 93 -8.11 -23.97 -4.26
N ASP A 94 -7.62 -24.92 -5.05
CA ASP A 94 -8.43 -25.75 -5.95
C ASP A 94 -9.22 -26.84 -5.20
N PHE A 95 -8.72 -27.30 -4.05
CA PHE A 95 -9.34 -28.38 -3.27
C PHE A 95 -9.86 -27.89 -1.92
N CYS A 96 -8.97 -27.44 -1.02
CA CYS A 96 -9.34 -27.16 0.38
C CYS A 96 -10.30 -25.96 0.49
N TRP A 97 -10.03 -24.88 -0.24
CA TRP A 97 -10.89 -23.69 -0.26
C TRP A 97 -12.27 -24.00 -0.84
N GLN A 98 -12.34 -24.80 -1.92
CA GLN A 98 -13.61 -25.25 -2.49
C GLN A 98 -14.48 -26.01 -1.48
N ILE A 99 -13.89 -26.88 -0.65
CA ILE A 99 -14.62 -27.55 0.44
C ILE A 99 -15.21 -26.52 1.42
N LEU A 100 -14.45 -25.50 1.81
CA LEU A 100 -14.90 -24.50 2.77
C LEU A 100 -16.05 -23.62 2.25
N ILE A 101 -16.09 -23.36 0.94
CA ILE A 101 -17.16 -22.56 0.31
C ILE A 101 -18.33 -23.41 -0.22
N ASN A 102 -18.35 -24.72 0.05
CA ASN A 102 -19.29 -25.68 -0.54
C ASN A 102 -19.29 -25.66 -2.09
N GLY A 103 -18.11 -25.44 -2.67
CA GLY A 103 -17.87 -25.52 -4.12
C GLY A 103 -17.47 -26.93 -4.56
N GLU A 104 -17.06 -27.07 -5.82
CA GLU A 104 -16.60 -28.34 -6.38
C GLU A 104 -15.08 -28.48 -6.23
N PRO A 105 -14.59 -29.36 -5.32
CA PRO A 105 -13.16 -29.52 -5.10
C PRO A 105 -12.48 -30.22 -6.27
N LYS A 106 -11.36 -29.65 -6.74
CA LYS A 106 -10.56 -30.18 -7.84
C LYS A 106 -9.27 -30.78 -7.31
N TRP A 107 -9.11 -32.09 -7.45
CA TRP A 107 -7.85 -32.76 -7.12
C TRP A 107 -6.83 -32.61 -8.25
N LEU A 108 -5.60 -32.27 -7.91
CA LEU A 108 -4.50 -32.15 -8.88
C LEU A 108 -3.89 -33.52 -9.19
N ILE A 109 -4.63 -34.34 -9.96
CA ILE A 109 -4.27 -35.72 -10.32
C ILE A 109 -2.88 -35.79 -10.98
N GLN A 110 -2.47 -34.75 -11.71
CA GLN A 110 -1.17 -34.73 -12.40
C GLN A 110 0.08 -34.56 -11.50
N TYR A 111 -0.10 -34.28 -10.20
CA TYR A 111 1.02 -33.99 -9.28
C TYR A 111 1.00 -34.81 -7.98
N PHE A 112 -0.08 -35.54 -7.74
CA PHE A 112 -0.32 -36.32 -6.53
C PHE A 112 -0.77 -37.74 -6.92
N ASP A 113 0.09 -38.73 -6.69
CA ASP A 113 -0.16 -40.14 -7.02
C ASP A 113 -1.28 -40.75 -6.17
N LEU A 114 -1.79 -41.93 -6.55
CA LEU A 114 -2.81 -42.70 -5.82
C LEU A 114 -2.48 -42.94 -4.33
N VAL A 115 -1.20 -42.99 -3.94
CA VAL A 115 -0.75 -43.06 -2.53
C VAL A 115 -1.06 -41.75 -1.77
N SER A 116 -1.09 -40.61 -2.45
CA SER A 116 -1.49 -39.31 -1.88
C SER A 116 -2.98 -39.24 -1.53
N THR A 117 -3.80 -40.15 -2.06
CA THR A 117 -5.25 -40.27 -1.77
C THR A 117 -5.50 -40.76 -0.34
N GLN A 118 -4.60 -41.57 0.24
CA GLN A 118 -4.65 -41.94 1.67
C GLN A 118 -4.43 -40.72 2.58
N ASN A 119 -3.71 -39.71 2.11
CA ASN A 119 -3.50 -38.46 2.86
C ASN A 119 -4.67 -37.48 2.76
N ILE A 120 -5.70 -37.74 1.93
CA ILE A 120 -6.97 -36.98 1.96
C ILE A 120 -7.60 -37.09 3.35
N ALA A 121 -7.49 -38.27 3.99
CA ALA A 121 -7.93 -38.48 5.36
C ALA A 121 -7.22 -37.58 6.38
N GLN A 122 -6.04 -37.05 6.06
CA GLN A 122 -5.32 -36.08 6.91
C GLN A 122 -5.68 -34.62 6.58
N ILE A 123 -6.07 -34.33 5.34
CA ILE A 123 -6.49 -32.98 4.89
C ILE A 123 -7.92 -32.67 5.37
N LEU A 124 -8.82 -33.65 5.25
CA LEU A 124 -10.25 -33.44 5.49
C LEU A 124 -10.58 -32.98 6.93
N PRO A 125 -9.96 -33.54 7.99
CA PRO A 125 -10.15 -33.04 9.36
C PRO A 125 -9.76 -31.56 9.54
N ILE A 126 -8.77 -31.07 8.78
CA ILE A 126 -8.36 -29.65 8.82
C ILE A 126 -9.45 -28.78 8.20
N CYS A 127 -9.97 -29.20 7.05
CA CYS A 127 -11.04 -28.47 6.35
C CYS A 127 -12.34 -28.50 7.17
N ILE A 128 -12.73 -29.66 7.69
CA ILE A 128 -13.92 -29.83 8.54
C ILE A 128 -13.77 -29.04 9.84
N GLY A 129 -12.60 -29.08 10.48
CA GLY A 129 -12.33 -28.35 11.72
C GLY A 129 -12.42 -26.83 11.54
N LEU A 130 -12.00 -26.30 10.38
CA LEU A 130 -12.24 -24.90 10.02
C LEU A 130 -13.70 -24.65 9.68
N GLN A 131 -14.34 -25.52 8.91
CA GLN A 131 -15.74 -25.39 8.51
C GLN A 131 -16.69 -25.38 9.72
N ALA A 132 -16.42 -26.19 10.75
CA ALA A 132 -17.19 -26.19 12.00
C ALA A 132 -17.15 -24.84 12.73
N ARG A 133 -16.10 -24.05 12.51
CA ARG A 133 -15.93 -22.70 13.09
C ARG A 133 -16.49 -21.60 12.18
N LEU A 134 -16.92 -21.96 10.97
CA LEU A 134 -17.59 -21.08 10.02
C LEU A 134 -19.09 -21.35 10.08
N SER A 135 -19.86 -20.43 10.67
CA SER A 135 -21.33 -20.59 10.73
C SER A 135 -22.00 -20.54 9.35
N ILE A 136 -21.33 -19.98 8.35
CA ILE A 136 -21.78 -19.86 6.95
C ILE A 136 -20.57 -19.95 6.00
N PRO A 137 -20.76 -20.34 4.72
CA PRO A 137 -19.68 -20.36 3.74
C PRO A 137 -19.02 -18.99 3.55
N PRO A 138 -17.68 -18.90 3.48
CA PRO A 138 -16.96 -17.63 3.39
C PRO A 138 -16.92 -17.08 1.95
N THR A 139 -18.08 -16.79 1.39
CA THR A 139 -18.18 -16.08 0.10
C THR A 139 -18.03 -14.58 0.30
N VAL A 140 -17.62 -13.84 -0.75
CA VAL A 140 -17.51 -12.37 -0.70
C VAL A 140 -18.80 -11.70 -0.21
N LYS A 141 -19.95 -12.20 -0.66
CA LYS A 141 -21.28 -11.73 -0.23
C LYS A 141 -21.48 -11.87 1.29
N TYR A 142 -21.15 -13.03 1.85
CA TYR A 142 -21.33 -13.30 3.28
C TYR A 142 -20.29 -12.60 4.15
N LEU A 143 -19.03 -12.55 3.69
CA LEU A 143 -17.95 -11.81 4.34
C LEU A 143 -18.31 -10.32 4.48
N ALA A 144 -18.89 -9.73 3.44
CA ALA A 144 -19.32 -8.34 3.46
C ALA A 144 -20.54 -8.11 4.36
N ALA A 145 -21.52 -9.03 4.35
CA ALA A 145 -22.75 -8.89 5.11
C ALA A 145 -22.58 -9.14 6.62
N SER A 146 -21.63 -9.98 7.03
CA SER A 146 -21.47 -10.37 8.44
C SER A 146 -20.01 -10.72 8.77
N PRO A 147 -19.06 -9.78 8.67
CA PRO A 147 -17.63 -10.04 8.85
C PRO A 147 -17.28 -10.63 10.22
N ALA A 148 -18.01 -10.24 11.27
CA ALA A 148 -17.80 -10.73 12.64
C ALA A 148 -17.94 -12.25 12.76
N LYS A 149 -18.78 -12.90 11.94
CA LYS A 149 -18.98 -14.37 11.97
C LYS A 149 -17.73 -15.15 11.55
N PHE A 150 -16.78 -14.49 10.89
CA PHE A 150 -15.56 -15.10 10.37
C PHE A 150 -14.33 -14.84 11.25
N VAL A 151 -14.46 -13.94 12.23
CA VAL A 151 -13.40 -13.60 13.19
C VAL A 151 -12.97 -14.82 14.03
N PRO A 152 -13.87 -15.68 14.55
CA PRO A 152 -13.46 -16.87 15.31
C PRO A 152 -12.56 -17.82 14.51
N ALA A 153 -12.86 -18.03 13.23
CA ALA A 153 -12.03 -18.87 12.36
C ALA A 153 -10.63 -18.24 12.13
N LEU A 154 -10.55 -16.93 11.89
CA LEU A 154 -9.28 -16.23 11.78
C LEU A 154 -8.48 -16.27 13.08
N ALA A 155 -9.14 -16.17 14.22
CA ALA A 155 -8.47 -16.18 15.51
C ALA A 155 -7.75 -17.51 15.77
N VAL A 156 -8.42 -18.62 15.45
CA VAL A 156 -7.87 -19.97 15.57
C VAL A 156 -6.70 -20.20 14.63
N ILE A 157 -6.82 -19.73 13.39
CA ILE A 157 -5.73 -19.76 12.43
C ILE A 157 -4.50 -19.03 12.99
N ILE A 158 -4.70 -17.86 13.60
CA ILE A 158 -3.59 -17.10 14.21
C ILE A 158 -2.97 -17.88 15.37
N SER A 159 -3.78 -18.43 16.29
CA SER A 159 -3.30 -19.26 17.40
C SER A 159 -2.41 -20.41 16.93
N GLU A 160 -2.89 -21.20 15.95
CA GLU A 160 -2.15 -22.35 15.44
C GLU A 160 -0.87 -21.93 14.69
N LEU A 161 -0.92 -20.82 13.93
CA LEU A 161 0.28 -20.29 13.30
C LEU A 161 1.31 -19.81 14.33
N GLU A 162 0.86 -19.22 15.43
CA GLU A 162 1.73 -18.76 16.53
C GLU A 162 2.38 -19.95 17.25
N GLU A 163 1.63 -21.05 17.45
CA GLU A 163 2.15 -22.33 17.97
C GLU A 163 3.23 -22.90 17.05
N PHE A 164 2.99 -22.97 15.74
CA PHE A 164 4.01 -23.40 14.78
C PHE A 164 5.25 -22.48 14.75
N CYS A 165 5.07 -21.17 14.99
CA CYS A 165 6.22 -20.27 15.13
C CYS A 165 7.02 -20.62 16.38
N ASN A 166 6.35 -20.98 17.48
CA ASN A 166 7.01 -21.30 18.74
C ASN A 166 7.79 -22.61 18.70
N GLU A 167 7.27 -23.62 18.00
CA GLU A 167 7.94 -24.91 17.79
C GLU A 167 9.18 -24.80 16.89
N ARG A 168 9.19 -23.82 15.97
CA ARG A 168 10.23 -23.67 14.94
C ARG A 168 11.13 -22.45 15.15
N LYS A 169 11.28 -21.97 16.39
CA LYS A 169 12.06 -20.76 16.72
C LYS A 169 13.50 -20.79 16.19
N ASP A 170 14.09 -21.98 16.06
CA ASP A 170 15.47 -22.17 15.64
C ASP A 170 15.66 -22.22 14.11
N ASP A 171 14.60 -22.48 13.33
CA ASP A 171 14.65 -22.50 11.86
C ASP A 171 13.85 -21.32 11.27
N LYS A 172 14.50 -20.15 11.24
CA LYS A 172 13.93 -18.90 10.69
C LYS A 172 13.50 -19.02 9.22
N ALA A 173 14.03 -19.99 8.45
CA ALA A 173 13.66 -20.17 7.06
C ALA A 173 12.31 -20.88 6.90
N LYS A 174 11.93 -21.72 7.87
CA LYS A 174 10.67 -22.49 7.87
C LYS A 174 9.58 -21.91 8.77
N MET A 175 9.84 -20.78 9.44
CA MET A 175 8.87 -20.14 10.32
C MET A 175 7.71 -19.54 9.51
N PRO A 176 6.44 -19.91 9.81
CA PRO A 176 5.30 -19.28 9.18
C PRO A 176 5.19 -17.80 9.57
N ARG A 177 4.54 -17.00 8.72
CA ARG A 177 4.27 -15.59 8.98
C ARG A 177 2.88 -15.47 9.59
N CYS A 178 2.81 -15.02 10.83
CA CYS A 178 1.54 -14.62 11.45
C CYS A 178 1.00 -13.34 10.79
N PHE A 179 -0.29 -13.07 10.99
CA PHE A 179 -0.97 -11.87 10.51
C PHE A 179 -1.85 -11.26 11.61
N SER A 180 -2.12 -9.96 11.51
CA SER A 180 -2.98 -9.26 12.46
C SER A 180 -4.45 -9.50 12.14
N LEU A 181 -5.24 -9.77 13.18
CA LEU A 181 -6.69 -9.88 13.10
C LEU A 181 -7.31 -8.54 12.68
N MET A 182 -6.82 -7.45 13.27
CA MET A 182 -7.29 -6.08 13.05
C MET A 182 -6.35 -5.31 12.10
N PRO A 183 -6.83 -4.27 11.41
CA PRO A 183 -5.95 -3.41 10.61
C PRO A 183 -4.92 -2.73 11.51
N THR A 184 -3.64 -2.78 11.13
CA THR A 184 -2.58 -2.06 11.85
C THR A 184 -2.73 -0.56 11.58
N PRO A 185 -2.90 0.29 12.61
CA PRO A 185 -3.02 1.73 12.41
C PRO A 185 -1.71 2.28 11.83
N SER A 186 -1.84 3.21 10.89
CA SER A 186 -0.68 3.94 10.35
C SER A 186 -0.55 5.26 11.08
N MET A 187 0.62 5.52 11.63
CA MET A 187 0.97 6.79 12.28
C MET A 187 1.41 7.87 11.29
N HIS A 188 1.48 7.54 10.00
CA HIS A 188 1.84 8.51 8.97
C HIS A 188 0.67 9.46 8.71
N TRP A 189 0.98 10.75 8.55
CA TRP A 189 0.03 11.74 8.09
C TRP A 189 -0.71 11.25 6.83
N ARG A 190 -2.03 11.11 6.94
CA ARG A 190 -2.91 10.65 5.87
C ARG A 190 -3.40 11.82 5.02
N TYR A 191 -3.90 11.50 3.83
CA TYR A 191 -4.61 12.47 3.01
C TYR A 191 -5.96 12.82 3.67
N ILE A 192 -6.25 14.11 3.71
CA ILE A 192 -7.57 14.66 4.02
C ILE A 192 -8.34 14.74 2.71
N SER A 193 -9.55 14.18 2.70
CA SER A 193 -10.45 14.25 1.56
C SER A 193 -11.36 15.47 1.71
N ILE A 194 -11.39 16.33 0.69
CA ILE A 194 -12.26 17.49 0.58
C ILE A 194 -13.25 17.22 -0.55
N ASN A 195 -14.50 16.90 -0.18
CA ASN A 195 -15.60 16.73 -1.12
C ASN A 195 -16.41 18.04 -1.26
N ALA A 196 -17.39 18.06 -2.16
CA ALA A 196 -18.24 19.24 -2.38
C ALA A 196 -18.91 19.74 -1.09
N LYS A 197 -19.45 18.86 -0.23
CA LYS A 197 -20.10 19.28 1.03
C LYS A 197 -19.12 19.96 1.99
N ALA A 198 -17.94 19.37 2.18
CA ALA A 198 -16.88 19.95 3.01
C ALA A 198 -16.44 21.30 2.44
N LEU A 199 -16.30 21.39 1.11
CA LEU A 199 -15.91 22.64 0.45
C LEU A 199 -16.96 23.75 0.59
N GLN A 200 -18.26 23.41 0.51
CA GLN A 200 -19.35 24.36 0.79
C GLN A 200 -19.30 24.89 2.23
N ALA A 201 -19.06 24.00 3.19
CA ALA A 201 -18.95 24.38 4.60
C ALA A 201 -17.76 25.32 4.85
N ILE A 202 -16.62 25.08 4.19
CA ILE A 202 -15.41 25.89 4.32
C ILE A 202 -15.56 27.24 3.63
N THR A 203 -16.09 27.27 2.41
CA THR A 203 -16.07 28.46 1.55
C THR A 203 -17.35 29.29 1.63
N LYS A 204 -18.40 28.80 2.32
CA LYS A 204 -19.74 29.40 2.39
C LYS A 204 -20.44 29.57 1.03
N HIS A 205 -19.88 29.01 -0.04
CA HIS A 205 -20.56 28.89 -1.33
C HIS A 205 -21.52 27.71 -1.30
N LYS A 206 -22.70 27.88 -1.92
CA LYS A 206 -23.69 26.82 -2.07
C LYS A 206 -23.49 26.12 -3.40
N SER A 207 -23.63 24.79 -3.41
CA SER A 207 -23.96 24.07 -4.65
C SER A 207 -25.43 23.65 -4.61
N ASP A 208 -26.01 23.44 -5.77
CA ASP A 208 -27.35 22.87 -5.94
C ASP A 208 -27.41 21.35 -5.66
N GLY A 209 -26.28 20.75 -5.28
CA GLY A 209 -26.14 19.31 -5.04
C GLY A 209 -26.00 18.46 -6.30
N THR A 210 -26.16 19.03 -7.49
CA THR A 210 -26.01 18.31 -8.77
C THR A 210 -24.54 18.06 -9.08
N TYR A 211 -24.26 17.14 -10.00
CA TYR A 211 -22.88 16.92 -10.48
C TYR A 211 -22.28 18.23 -11.02
N GLU A 212 -23.01 18.90 -11.90
CA GLU A 212 -22.56 20.13 -12.55
C GLU A 212 -22.35 21.26 -11.55
N GLY A 213 -23.29 21.49 -10.63
CA GLY A 213 -23.12 22.51 -9.60
C GLY A 213 -21.98 22.19 -8.64
N ASN A 214 -21.70 20.92 -8.36
CA ASN A 214 -20.50 20.52 -7.62
C ASN A 214 -19.22 20.81 -8.40
N VAL A 215 -19.16 20.47 -9.70
CA VAL A 215 -17.99 20.79 -10.54
C VAL A 215 -17.79 22.31 -10.62
N ASN A 216 -18.86 23.08 -10.81
CA ASN A 216 -18.82 24.53 -10.85
C ASN A 216 -18.29 25.13 -9.53
N LEU A 217 -18.73 24.60 -8.37
CA LEU A 217 -18.20 24.98 -7.07
C LEU A 217 -16.67 24.80 -7.03
N PHE A 218 -16.16 23.63 -7.42
CA PHE A 218 -14.72 23.40 -7.48
C PHE A 218 -14.02 24.31 -8.49
N TYR A 219 -14.61 24.53 -9.67
CA TYR A 219 -14.04 25.39 -10.71
C TYR A 219 -13.95 26.86 -10.28
N SER A 220 -14.94 27.34 -9.53
CA SER A 220 -14.95 28.71 -9.00
C SER A 220 -13.86 28.96 -7.95
N ILE A 221 -13.45 27.91 -7.23
CA ILE A 221 -12.49 28.00 -6.12
C ILE A 221 -11.07 27.67 -6.59
N PHE A 222 -10.90 26.70 -7.48
CA PHE A 222 -9.61 26.20 -7.92
C PHE A 222 -9.34 26.54 -9.38
N ASN A 223 -8.10 26.93 -9.70
CA ASN A 223 -7.72 27.23 -11.08
C ASN A 223 -7.48 25.95 -11.89
N PHE A 224 -8.54 25.44 -12.53
CA PHE A 224 -8.47 24.23 -13.36
C PHE A 224 -7.68 24.40 -14.66
N LYS A 225 -7.38 25.64 -15.08
CA LYS A 225 -6.53 25.90 -16.27
C LYS A 225 -5.13 25.32 -16.09
N LYS A 226 -4.63 25.26 -14.85
CA LYS A 226 -3.35 24.61 -14.52
C LYS A 226 -3.33 23.10 -14.80
N PHE A 227 -4.49 22.47 -14.94
CA PHE A 227 -4.63 21.05 -15.29
C PHE A 227 -5.00 20.84 -16.77
N GLY A 228 -4.96 21.90 -17.59
CA GLY A 228 -5.31 21.83 -19.02
C GLY A 228 -6.80 22.02 -19.34
N TYR A 229 -7.62 22.36 -18.34
CA TYR A 229 -9.05 22.64 -18.55
C TYR A 229 -9.31 24.15 -18.59
N GLU A 230 -9.49 24.69 -19.78
CA GLU A 230 -9.62 26.14 -19.99
C GLU A 230 -10.97 26.71 -19.57
N SER A 231 -12.03 25.91 -19.63
CA SER A 231 -13.41 26.27 -19.26
C SER A 231 -14.06 25.18 -18.41
N LEU A 232 -15.19 25.52 -17.76
CA LEU A 232 -16.04 24.57 -17.04
C LEU A 232 -16.56 23.47 -17.98
N ASP A 233 -16.99 23.84 -19.18
CA ASP A 233 -17.53 22.90 -20.18
C ASP A 233 -16.52 21.82 -20.55
N LYS A 234 -15.24 22.19 -20.73
CA LYS A 234 -14.16 21.21 -21.00
C LYS A 234 -13.98 20.19 -19.88
N ILE A 235 -14.33 20.52 -18.64
CA ILE A 235 -14.29 19.56 -17.51
C ILE A 235 -15.50 18.66 -17.57
N LEU A 236 -16.69 19.22 -17.79
CA LEU A 236 -17.94 18.48 -17.85
C LEU A 236 -17.97 17.52 -19.04
N GLU A 237 -17.41 17.91 -20.19
CA GLU A 237 -17.33 17.10 -21.42
C GLU A 237 -16.15 16.11 -21.42
N SER A 238 -15.24 16.21 -20.45
CA SER A 238 -14.06 15.34 -20.38
C SER A 238 -14.43 13.86 -20.35
N GLN A 239 -13.68 13.06 -21.12
CA GLN A 239 -13.75 11.59 -21.05
C GLN A 239 -13.45 11.08 -19.64
N ASN A 240 -12.58 11.77 -18.91
CA ASN A 240 -12.29 11.49 -17.52
C ASN A 240 -13.13 12.42 -16.65
N LYS A 241 -14.12 11.86 -15.95
CA LYS A 241 -15.05 12.63 -15.13
C LYS A 241 -14.40 13.01 -13.80
N PHE A 242 -14.34 14.31 -13.50
CA PHE A 242 -13.90 14.77 -12.20
C PHE A 242 -14.87 14.26 -11.12
N THR A 243 -14.36 13.71 -10.01
CA THR A 243 -15.20 13.09 -8.97
C THR A 243 -15.72 14.07 -7.92
N CYS A 244 -15.47 15.37 -8.09
CA CYS A 244 -15.81 16.40 -7.09
C CYS A 244 -15.14 16.13 -5.73
N CYS A 245 -13.90 15.64 -5.78
CA CYS A 245 -13.12 15.27 -4.60
C CYS A 245 -11.64 15.66 -4.81
N ILE A 246 -11.08 16.34 -3.81
CA ILE A 246 -9.66 16.63 -3.70
C ILE A 246 -9.10 15.88 -2.50
N GLN A 247 -7.91 15.30 -2.64
CA GLN A 247 -7.15 14.73 -1.53
C GLN A 247 -5.93 15.60 -1.28
N THR A 248 -5.71 16.04 -0.05
CA THR A 248 -4.54 16.85 0.32
C THR A 248 -3.84 16.29 1.55
N ASP A 249 -2.51 16.33 1.56
CA ASP A 249 -1.72 15.98 2.75
C ASP A 249 -1.07 17.21 3.39
N GLY A 250 -1.56 18.41 3.09
CA GLY A 250 -1.02 19.68 3.57
C GLY A 250 0.13 20.23 2.72
N PHE A 251 0.81 19.38 1.92
CA PHE A 251 1.87 19.80 1.00
C PHE A 251 1.44 19.73 -0.47
N GLY A 252 0.70 18.69 -0.84
CA GLY A 252 0.18 18.51 -2.20
C GLY A 252 -1.32 18.30 -2.22
N ALA A 253 -1.95 18.72 -3.31
CA ALA A 253 -3.36 18.44 -3.60
C ALA A 253 -3.48 17.55 -4.84
N CYS A 254 -4.25 16.47 -4.71
CA CYS A 254 -4.56 15.52 -5.75
C CYS A 254 -6.04 15.67 -6.13
N PHE A 255 -6.29 16.00 -7.40
CA PHE A 255 -7.64 16.08 -7.96
C PHE A 255 -7.99 14.72 -8.55
N VAL A 256 -9.09 14.13 -8.09
CA VAL A 256 -9.45 12.75 -8.45
C VAL A 256 -10.37 12.76 -9.68
N PHE A 257 -9.99 12.02 -10.72
CA PHE A 257 -10.78 11.84 -11.93
C PHE A 257 -11.07 10.35 -12.13
N SER A 258 -12.33 10.01 -12.35
CA SER A 258 -12.76 8.68 -12.77
C SER A 258 -12.53 8.53 -14.27
N ARG A 259 -11.84 7.47 -14.66
CA ARG A 259 -11.71 7.09 -16.07
C ARG A 259 -12.82 6.11 -16.43
N LYS A 260 -13.39 6.21 -17.63
CA LYS A 260 -14.19 5.11 -18.18
C LYS A 260 -13.33 3.85 -18.25
N ALA A 261 -13.91 2.70 -17.92
CA ALA A 261 -13.24 1.41 -18.12
C ALA A 261 -12.82 1.32 -19.58
N LYS A 262 -11.56 0.91 -19.82
CA LYS A 262 -11.12 0.64 -21.19
C LYS A 262 -11.92 -0.56 -21.68
N GLU A 263 -12.70 -0.39 -22.74
CA GLU A 263 -13.12 -1.51 -23.56
C GLU A 263 -11.87 -2.26 -24.03
N GLU A 264 -11.91 -3.59 -24.04
CA GLU A 264 -10.87 -4.42 -24.65
C GLU A 264 -10.80 -4.04 -26.13
N LYS A 265 -9.95 -3.08 -26.45
CA LYS A 265 -9.66 -2.76 -27.84
C LYS A 265 -9.04 -4.01 -28.44
N GLY A 266 -9.73 -4.59 -29.42
CA GLY A 266 -9.15 -5.56 -30.34
C GLY A 266 -7.84 -5.03 -30.92
N THR A 267 -7.04 -5.93 -31.47
CA THR A 267 -5.70 -5.70 -32.03
C THR A 267 -5.61 -4.31 -32.68
N ILE A 268 -4.99 -3.36 -31.98
CA ILE A 268 -4.81 -1.99 -32.49
C ILE A 268 -3.91 -2.11 -33.70
N GLN A 269 -4.47 -1.97 -34.91
CA GLN A 269 -3.67 -1.77 -36.10
C GLN A 269 -2.99 -0.41 -35.97
N LEU A 270 -1.69 -0.43 -35.72
CA LEU A 270 -0.86 0.76 -35.72
C LEU A 270 -0.61 1.12 -37.19
N GLY A 271 -1.43 2.02 -37.73
CA GLY A 271 -1.20 2.66 -39.03
C GLY A 271 -0.46 3.99 -38.85
N LEU A 272 0.46 4.30 -39.75
CA LEU A 272 1.08 5.62 -39.86
C LEU A 272 0.19 6.51 -40.74
N GLU A 273 -1.02 6.85 -40.26
CA GLU A 273 -1.99 7.63 -41.06
C GLU A 273 -1.56 9.08 -41.31
N GLY A 274 -0.47 9.55 -40.70
CA GLY A 274 0.01 10.93 -40.76
C GLY A 274 1.41 11.13 -41.36
N PHE A 275 2.07 10.07 -41.85
CA PHE A 275 3.41 10.18 -42.43
C PHE A 275 3.52 9.29 -43.67
N SER A 276 4.08 9.82 -44.76
CA SER A 276 4.49 9.00 -45.90
C SER A 276 5.74 8.20 -45.56
N ASP A 277 5.93 7.04 -46.22
CA ASP A 277 7.16 6.23 -46.06
C ASP A 277 8.42 7.05 -46.33
N ARG A 278 8.34 8.00 -47.27
CA ARG A 278 9.42 8.91 -47.62
C ARG A 278 9.73 9.88 -46.48
N GLU A 279 8.71 10.46 -45.84
CA GLU A 279 8.92 11.33 -44.67
C GLU A 279 9.53 10.55 -43.50
N VAL A 280 9.10 9.31 -43.28
CA VAL A 280 9.67 8.43 -42.25
C VAL A 280 11.15 8.15 -42.52
N GLN A 281 11.53 7.87 -43.76
CA GLN A 281 12.93 7.58 -44.12
C GLN A 281 13.83 8.82 -44.10
N GLU A 282 13.32 9.98 -44.52
CA GLU A 282 14.10 11.21 -44.62
C GLU A 282 14.20 11.99 -43.29
N TRP A 283 13.16 11.97 -42.45
CA TRP A 283 13.04 12.87 -41.30
C TRP A 283 13.07 12.18 -39.93
N PHE A 284 12.94 10.84 -39.88
CA PHE A 284 12.87 10.11 -38.62
C PHE A 284 14.06 9.17 -38.44
N GLN A 285 14.57 9.12 -37.21
CA GLN A 285 15.60 8.17 -36.82
C GLN A 285 14.96 6.86 -36.31
N PRO A 286 15.21 5.71 -36.95
CA PRO A 286 14.69 4.43 -36.48
C PRO A 286 15.24 4.08 -35.09
N CYS A 287 14.34 3.78 -34.16
CA CYS A 287 14.68 3.32 -32.81
C CYS A 287 13.83 2.11 -32.46
N THR A 288 14.47 0.97 -32.24
CA THR A 288 13.78 -0.23 -31.74
C THR A 288 13.88 -0.24 -30.22
N VAL A 289 12.76 -0.42 -29.53
CA VAL A 289 12.68 -0.39 -28.06
C VAL A 289 12.07 -1.68 -27.55
N ASP A 290 12.80 -2.38 -26.68
CA ASP A 290 12.37 -3.58 -25.98
C ASP A 290 12.14 -3.27 -24.50
N LEU A 291 10.96 -3.66 -24.00
CA LEU A 291 10.56 -3.54 -22.59
C LEU A 291 10.86 -4.87 -21.89
N GLY A 292 11.97 -4.93 -21.16
CA GLY A 292 12.39 -6.13 -20.43
C GLY A 292 11.83 -6.24 -19.01
N ARG A 293 12.03 -7.40 -18.37
CA ARG A 293 11.67 -7.60 -16.94
C ARG A 293 12.64 -6.92 -15.96
N THR A 294 13.92 -6.87 -16.31
CA THR A 294 15.01 -6.30 -15.47
C THR A 294 15.39 -4.89 -15.90
N HIS A 295 15.10 -4.56 -17.16
CA HIS A 295 15.39 -3.28 -17.77
C HIS A 295 14.09 -2.55 -18.07
N VAL A 296 14.03 -1.27 -17.70
CA VAL A 296 12.90 -0.39 -18.06
C VAL A 296 12.78 -0.33 -19.58
N PHE A 297 13.92 -0.23 -20.26
CA PHE A 297 14.02 -0.42 -21.70
C PHE A 297 15.45 -0.79 -22.12
N THR A 298 15.54 -1.47 -23.26
CA THR A 298 16.72 -1.54 -24.11
C THR A 298 16.34 -0.97 -25.46
N ALA A 299 17.11 -0.01 -25.96
CA ALA A 299 16.89 0.60 -27.25
C ALA A 299 18.10 0.41 -28.15
N THR A 300 17.86 0.11 -29.42
CA THR A 300 18.89 0.16 -30.46
C THR A 300 18.55 1.30 -31.40
N ILE A 301 19.50 2.21 -31.58
CA ILE A 301 19.35 3.42 -32.37
C ILE A 301 20.31 3.32 -33.54
N GLN A 302 19.79 3.48 -34.76
CA GLN A 302 20.59 3.53 -35.95
C GLN A 302 20.95 4.98 -36.27
N HIS A 303 22.24 5.31 -36.27
CA HIS A 303 22.75 6.63 -36.65
C HIS A 303 23.07 6.69 -38.15
N GLU A 304 23.22 7.91 -38.65
CA GLU A 304 23.72 8.18 -39.99
C GLU A 304 25.06 7.44 -40.21
N GLY A 305 25.20 6.77 -41.36
CA GLY A 305 26.36 5.93 -41.69
C GLY A 305 26.32 4.49 -41.14
N GLY A 306 25.17 4.02 -40.64
CA GLY A 306 24.96 2.61 -40.26
C GLY A 306 25.48 2.22 -38.88
N ASN A 307 25.96 3.18 -38.08
CA ASN A 307 26.40 2.94 -36.72
C ASN A 307 25.22 2.63 -35.79
N LEU A 308 25.27 1.48 -35.13
CA LEU A 308 24.25 1.07 -34.15
C LEU A 308 24.70 1.43 -32.73
N GLU A 309 23.87 2.19 -32.02
CA GLU A 309 24.07 2.49 -30.59
C GLU A 309 23.02 1.78 -29.75
N THR A 310 23.46 0.99 -28.77
CA THR A 310 22.55 0.38 -27.78
C THR A 310 22.49 1.22 -26.51
N ARG A 311 21.30 1.72 -26.18
CA ARG A 311 21.01 2.46 -24.94
C ARG A 311 20.13 1.64 -24.01
N ARG A 312 20.43 1.64 -22.72
CA ARG A 312 19.70 0.83 -21.73
C ARG A 312 19.47 1.61 -20.45
N CYS A 313 18.30 1.39 -19.84
CA CYS A 313 18.03 1.81 -18.47
C CYS A 313 17.50 0.63 -17.66
N SER A 314 18.24 0.24 -16.63
CA SER A 314 17.79 -0.79 -15.68
C SER A 314 16.78 -0.24 -14.68
N GLU A 315 15.95 -1.11 -14.11
CA GLU A 315 15.03 -0.72 -13.03
C GLU A 315 15.79 -0.18 -11.80
N LYS A 316 16.99 -0.73 -11.54
CA LYS A 316 17.89 -0.25 -10.48
C LYS A 316 18.36 1.18 -10.75
N GLU A 317 18.71 1.52 -11.99
CA GLU A 317 19.08 2.88 -12.39
C GLU A 317 17.91 3.86 -12.25
N ARG A 318 16.71 3.45 -12.70
CA ARG A 318 15.48 4.25 -12.51
C ARG A 318 15.25 4.60 -11.04
N GLN A 319 15.34 3.60 -10.16
CA GLN A 319 15.20 3.83 -8.72
C GLN A 319 16.29 4.78 -8.16
N CYS A 320 17.51 4.70 -8.68
CA CYS A 320 18.59 5.63 -8.33
C CYS A 320 18.28 7.07 -8.79
N TYR A 321 17.75 7.27 -10.00
CA TYR A 321 17.35 8.59 -10.49
C TYR A 321 16.19 9.19 -9.70
N ASN A 322 15.25 8.35 -9.25
CA ASN A 322 14.17 8.76 -8.35
C ASN A 322 14.71 9.25 -6.98
N GLY A 323 15.79 8.63 -6.48
CA GLY A 323 16.41 8.99 -5.20
C GLY A 323 15.69 8.44 -3.97
N ALA A 324 14.70 7.56 -4.15
CA ALA A 324 13.89 6.98 -3.08
C ALA A 324 14.75 6.26 -2.02
N LYS A 325 15.76 5.49 -2.44
CA LYS A 325 16.68 4.81 -1.51
C LYS A 325 17.47 5.78 -0.62
N ARG A 326 17.90 6.93 -1.16
CA ARG A 326 18.63 7.95 -0.38
C ARG A 326 17.72 8.57 0.67
N ARG A 327 16.48 8.90 0.29
CA ARG A 327 15.46 9.42 1.21
C ARG A 327 15.11 8.40 2.30
N ALA A 328 14.90 7.13 1.95
CA ALA A 328 14.66 6.06 2.91
C ALA A 328 15.81 5.93 3.93
N CYS A 329 17.06 5.97 3.47
CA CYS A 329 18.22 5.96 4.37
C CYS A 329 18.27 7.20 5.28
N GLN A 330 17.90 8.37 4.77
CA GLN A 330 17.82 9.60 5.56
C GLN A 330 16.73 9.51 6.63
N ILE A 331 15.54 8.99 6.29
CA ILE A 331 14.45 8.75 7.24
C ILE A 331 14.89 7.79 8.33
N GLU A 332 15.55 6.67 7.98
CA GLU A 332 16.10 5.73 8.98
C GLU A 332 17.09 6.38 9.94
N LYS A 333 17.96 7.29 9.44
CA LYS A 333 18.87 8.07 10.31
C LYS A 333 18.11 9.02 11.23
N LEU A 334 17.05 9.66 10.75
CA LEU A 334 16.19 10.52 11.56
C LEU A 334 15.46 9.71 12.64
N LYS A 335 14.92 8.54 12.30
CA LYS A 335 14.28 7.61 13.25
C LYS A 335 15.23 7.19 14.36
N LEU A 336 16.48 6.86 14.01
CA LEU A 336 17.51 6.51 15.00
C LEU A 336 17.80 7.68 15.94
N ARG A 337 18.01 8.89 15.42
CA ARG A 337 18.29 10.08 16.23
C ARG A 337 17.13 10.48 17.14
N ALA A 338 15.89 10.31 16.68
CA ALA A 338 14.69 10.64 17.45
C ALA A 338 14.26 9.51 18.41
N GLY A 339 14.98 8.38 18.44
CA GLY A 339 14.61 7.20 19.24
C GLY A 339 13.34 6.48 18.75
N ILE A 340 12.80 6.86 17.59
CA ILE A 340 11.58 6.29 16.99
C ILE A 340 11.81 4.84 16.59
N LYS A 341 13.01 4.52 16.09
CA LYS A 341 13.33 3.15 15.70
C LYS A 341 13.21 2.18 16.87
N THR A 342 13.66 2.59 18.06
CA THR A 342 13.56 1.79 19.28
C THR A 342 12.11 1.55 19.67
N ILE A 343 11.24 2.56 19.53
CA ILE A 343 9.80 2.44 19.77
C ILE A 343 9.19 1.43 18.77
N GLU A 344 9.45 1.60 17.47
CA GLU A 344 8.89 0.73 16.43
C GLU A 344 9.36 -0.73 16.53
N THR A 345 10.61 -0.96 16.92
CA THR A 345 11.15 -2.32 17.10
C THR A 345 10.78 -2.93 18.45
N GLY A 346 10.40 -2.11 19.42
CA GLY A 346 10.09 -2.52 20.79
C GLY A 346 8.65 -2.98 20.98
N TYR A 347 7.78 -2.75 20.00
CA TYR A 347 6.38 -3.15 20.13
C TYR A 347 6.23 -4.68 20.26
N PRO A 348 5.38 -5.14 21.20
CA PRO A 348 4.85 -6.50 21.14
C PRO A 348 4.20 -6.75 19.78
N SER A 349 4.23 -7.99 19.30
CA SER A 349 3.65 -8.31 18.00
C SER A 349 2.13 -8.13 18.01
N GLU A 350 1.58 -7.32 17.10
CA GLU A 350 0.13 -7.20 16.91
C GLU A 350 -0.52 -8.44 16.24
N LYS A 351 0.30 -9.43 15.89
CA LYS A 351 -0.09 -10.62 15.12
C LYS A 351 -0.36 -11.81 16.02
N THR A 352 -1.20 -11.60 17.02
CA THR A 352 -1.58 -12.60 18.02
C THR A 352 -3.06 -12.43 18.36
N VAL A 353 -3.65 -13.46 18.96
CA VAL A 353 -4.98 -13.41 19.57
C VAL A 353 -4.93 -13.50 21.08
N ASP A 354 -3.72 -13.60 21.63
CA ASP A 354 -3.46 -13.47 23.05
C ASP A 354 -3.85 -12.06 23.49
N MET A 355 -4.86 -12.00 24.37
CA MET A 355 -5.41 -10.74 24.86
C MET A 355 -4.39 -9.97 25.70
N GLU A 356 -3.51 -10.64 26.44
CA GLU A 356 -2.48 -9.96 27.23
C GLU A 356 -1.44 -9.30 26.32
N LYS A 357 -0.96 -10.03 25.31
CA LYS A 357 -0.03 -9.47 24.31
C LYS A 357 -0.66 -8.34 23.50
N THR A 358 -1.94 -8.48 23.15
CA THR A 358 -2.68 -7.45 22.42
C THR A 358 -2.88 -6.19 23.28
N ASN A 359 -3.24 -6.34 24.55
CA ASN A 359 -3.37 -5.22 25.49
C ASN A 359 -2.02 -4.54 25.71
N ALA A 360 -0.94 -5.29 25.84
CA ALA A 360 0.42 -4.75 25.95
C ALA A 360 0.79 -3.93 24.70
N TYR A 361 0.52 -4.48 23.49
CA TYR A 361 0.72 -3.75 22.25
C TYR A 361 -0.07 -2.44 22.20
N VAL A 362 -1.36 -2.49 22.53
CA VAL A 362 -2.24 -1.30 22.52
C VAL A 362 -1.76 -0.26 23.53
N ALA A 363 -1.42 -0.67 24.76
CA ALA A 363 -0.91 0.23 25.79
C ALA A 363 0.40 0.91 25.34
N ASP A 364 1.38 0.14 24.86
CA ASP A 364 2.65 0.67 24.36
C ASP A 364 2.45 1.59 23.16
N ALA A 365 1.53 1.24 22.26
CA ALA A 365 1.16 2.06 21.12
C ALA A 365 0.60 3.41 21.58
N LEU A 366 -0.39 3.40 22.47
CA LEU A 366 -1.05 4.60 23.01
C LEU A 366 -0.06 5.53 23.73
N ILE A 367 0.82 4.97 24.58
CA ILE A 367 1.88 5.74 25.28
C ILE A 367 2.81 6.42 24.27
N SER A 368 3.09 5.76 23.15
CA SER A 368 4.02 6.24 22.14
C SER A 368 3.40 7.20 21.12
N ILE A 369 2.05 7.27 21.02
CA ILE A 369 1.34 8.07 20.02
C ILE A 369 1.85 9.51 19.93
N PRO A 370 2.00 10.29 21.03
CA PRO A 370 2.41 11.69 20.92
C PRO A 370 3.79 11.85 20.28
N ARG A 371 4.73 10.93 20.59
CA ARG A 371 6.09 10.94 20.01
C ARG A 371 6.06 10.53 18.54
N LEU A 372 5.26 9.52 18.20
CA LEU A 372 5.11 9.05 16.83
C LEU A 372 4.43 10.11 15.95
N PHE A 373 3.34 10.72 16.40
CA PHE A 373 2.68 11.81 15.67
C PHE A 373 3.61 13.00 15.49
N ARG A 374 4.33 13.45 16.53
CA ARG A 374 5.30 14.54 16.39
C ARG A 374 6.39 14.25 15.36
N PHE A 375 6.82 13.00 15.24
CA PHE A 375 7.82 12.61 14.24
C PHE A 375 7.22 12.46 12.83
N TYR A 376 6.03 11.87 12.73
CA TYR A 376 5.34 11.53 11.48
C TYR A 376 4.35 12.59 10.98
N ASP A 377 4.44 13.79 11.54
CA ASP A 377 3.60 14.93 11.21
C ASP A 377 3.84 15.42 9.76
N GLU A 378 4.51 16.56 9.58
CA GLU A 378 4.65 17.19 8.26
C GLU A 378 5.74 16.57 7.38
N TRP A 379 6.85 16.11 7.96
CA TRP A 379 8.01 15.64 7.18
C TRP A 379 7.70 14.47 6.23
N PRO A 380 6.87 13.46 6.58
CA PRO A 380 6.48 12.42 5.65
C PRO A 380 5.76 12.95 4.41
N ALA A 381 4.92 13.99 4.54
CA ALA A 381 4.23 14.61 3.39
C ALA A 381 5.23 15.29 2.45
N LEU A 382 6.21 16.01 3.01
CA LEU A 382 7.32 16.57 2.23
C LEU A 382 8.12 15.48 1.49
N PHE A 383 8.42 14.35 2.15
CA PHE A 383 9.12 13.24 1.51
C PHE A 383 8.29 12.59 0.39
N ARG A 384 6.97 12.47 0.55
CA ARG A 384 6.08 12.00 -0.53
C ARG A 384 6.11 12.95 -1.73
N PHE A 385 6.13 14.26 -1.49
CA PHE A 385 6.29 15.24 -2.57
C PHE A 385 7.64 15.08 -3.29
N TYR A 386 8.73 14.88 -2.54
CA TYR A 386 10.04 14.60 -3.14
C TYR A 386 10.11 13.26 -3.88
N ASP A 387 9.35 12.26 -3.44
CA ASP A 387 9.18 11.00 -4.17
C ASP A 387 8.44 11.22 -5.48
N TYR A 388 7.39 12.04 -5.49
CA TYR A 388 6.69 12.42 -6.72
C TYR A 388 7.62 13.16 -7.69
N GLN A 389 8.31 14.21 -7.23
CA GLN A 389 9.31 14.92 -8.04
C GLN A 389 10.45 14.00 -8.49
N GLY A 390 10.85 13.05 -7.64
CA GLY A 390 11.85 12.03 -7.96
C GLY A 390 11.41 11.15 -9.12
N ARG A 391 10.16 10.67 -9.11
CA ARG A 391 9.57 9.90 -10.22
C ARG A 391 9.54 10.70 -11.52
N GLN A 392 9.12 11.97 -11.46
CA GLN A 392 9.12 12.85 -12.64
C GLN A 392 10.53 13.05 -13.22
N ARG A 393 11.51 13.36 -12.37
CA ARG A 393 12.92 13.47 -12.78
C ARG A 393 13.46 12.16 -13.36
N SER A 394 13.07 11.03 -12.77
CA SER A 394 13.46 9.72 -13.26
C SER A 394 12.89 9.44 -14.65
N ASN A 395 11.61 9.75 -14.89
CA ASN A 395 10.97 9.58 -16.19
C ASN A 395 11.62 10.49 -17.24
N ALA A 396 11.89 11.75 -16.87
CA ALA A 396 12.60 12.69 -17.74
C ALA A 396 14.03 12.21 -18.06
N GLU A 397 14.78 11.64 -17.10
CA GLU A 397 16.11 11.09 -17.38
C GLU A 397 16.03 9.83 -18.25
N ILE A 398 15.04 8.96 -18.07
CA ILE A 398 14.79 7.81 -18.97
C ILE A 398 14.53 8.28 -20.40
N ALA A 399 13.65 9.26 -20.58
CA ALA A 399 13.38 9.85 -21.89
C ALA A 399 14.64 10.49 -22.50
N ASN A 400 15.44 11.21 -21.69
CA ASN A 400 16.72 11.75 -22.14
C ASN A 400 17.70 10.64 -22.54
N ILE A 401 17.80 9.54 -21.79
CA ILE A 401 18.62 8.39 -22.16
C ILE A 401 18.18 7.86 -23.52
N LEU A 402 16.87 7.71 -23.75
CA LEU A 402 16.35 7.24 -25.03
C LEU A 402 16.68 8.20 -26.17
N ILE A 403 16.37 9.48 -26.04
CA ILE A 403 16.46 10.48 -27.11
C ILE A 403 17.91 10.88 -27.41
N ASN A 404 18.69 11.28 -26.39
CA ASN A 404 20.01 11.88 -26.58
C ASN A 404 21.13 11.19 -25.78
N GLY A 405 20.88 10.00 -25.25
CA GLY A 405 21.83 9.26 -24.43
C GLY A 405 21.92 9.72 -22.98
N GLY A 406 21.26 10.82 -22.62
CA GLY A 406 21.23 11.37 -21.27
C GLY A 406 22.62 11.63 -20.68
N LYS A 407 22.74 11.60 -19.35
CA LYS A 407 24.07 11.71 -18.69
C LYS A 407 24.91 10.44 -18.84
N LYS A 408 24.28 9.32 -19.19
CA LYS A 408 24.90 7.98 -19.19
C LYS A 408 25.76 7.74 -20.43
N TYR A 409 25.26 8.11 -21.61
CA TYR A 409 25.94 7.84 -22.88
C TYR A 409 26.62 9.09 -23.47
N ASN A 410 26.34 10.30 -22.96
CA ASN A 410 27.00 11.52 -23.40
C ASN A 410 28.38 11.75 -22.73
N LYS A 411 29.45 11.30 -23.40
CA LYS A 411 30.85 11.41 -22.92
C LYS A 411 31.31 12.86 -22.67
N ALA A 412 30.88 13.82 -23.48
CA ALA A 412 31.24 15.24 -23.31
C ALA A 412 30.68 15.82 -22.00
N LYS A 413 29.41 15.51 -21.69
CA LYS A 413 28.79 15.91 -20.41
C LYS A 413 29.43 15.22 -19.20
N GLN A 414 29.88 13.97 -19.33
CA GLN A 414 30.61 13.27 -18.27
C GLN A 414 31.96 13.92 -17.97
N ASN A 415 32.74 14.22 -19.02
CA ASN A 415 34.06 14.86 -18.88
C ASN A 415 33.96 16.26 -18.26
N ARG A 416 32.96 17.05 -18.62
CA ARG A 416 32.71 18.37 -18.00
C ARG A 416 32.42 18.25 -16.51
N LYS A 417 31.55 17.31 -16.10
CA LYS A 417 31.24 17.08 -14.67
C LYS A 417 32.43 16.59 -13.87
N GLN A 418 33.27 15.72 -14.43
CA GLN A 418 34.50 15.29 -13.78
C GLN A 418 35.47 16.46 -13.59
N ARG A 419 35.60 17.34 -14.58
CA ARG A 419 36.40 18.57 -14.48
C ARG A 419 35.86 19.52 -13.40
N GLU A 420 34.55 19.72 -13.33
CA GLU A 420 33.90 20.55 -12.29
C GLU A 420 34.08 19.98 -10.89
N LYS A 421 33.94 18.65 -10.70
CA LYS A 421 34.23 17.99 -9.41
C LYS A 421 35.69 18.14 -8.99
N LYS A 422 36.63 17.97 -9.93
CA LYS A 422 38.07 18.19 -9.65
C LYS A 422 38.36 19.63 -9.25
N ARG A 423 37.68 20.63 -9.86
CA ARG A 423 37.80 22.05 -9.49
C ARG A 423 37.24 22.34 -8.09
N LYS A 424 36.04 21.83 -7.75
CA LYS A 424 35.47 21.99 -6.41
C LYS A 424 36.34 21.37 -5.32
N LYS A 425 36.85 20.16 -5.55
CA LYS A 425 37.75 19.49 -4.60
C LYS A 425 39.07 20.24 -4.41
N LYS A 426 39.58 20.91 -5.46
CA LYS A 426 40.75 21.80 -5.34
C LYS A 426 40.42 23.05 -4.52
N GLN A 427 39.26 23.68 -4.72
CA GLN A 427 38.85 24.85 -3.94
C GLN A 427 38.60 24.53 -2.47
N GLU A 428 37.95 23.41 -2.16
CA GLU A 428 37.74 22.93 -0.78
C GLU A 428 39.07 22.62 -0.08
N ASN A 429 40.05 22.07 -0.81
CA ASN A 429 41.39 21.81 -0.29
C ASN A 429 42.29 23.06 -0.20
N SER A 430 41.90 24.18 -0.80
CA SER A 430 42.63 25.46 -0.72
C SER A 430 42.02 26.42 0.31
N GLN A 431 40.93 26.01 0.97
CA GLN A 431 40.25 26.76 2.04
C GLN A 431 40.38 26.07 3.42
N MET A 432 41.03 24.91 3.48
CA MET A 432 41.71 24.39 4.67
C MET A 432 43.18 24.79 4.58
#